data_AF-A0AB34FQJ1-F1
#
_entry.id   AF-A0AB34FQJ1-F1
#
_cell.length_a   1.000
_cell.length_b   1.000
_cell.length_c   1.000
_cell.angle_alpha   90.00
_cell.angle_beta   90.00
_cell.angle_gamma   90.00
#
_symmetry.space_group_name_H-M   'P 1'
#
loop_
_entity.id
_entity.type
_entity.pdbx_description
1 polymer ?
#
loop_
_entity_poly.entity_id
_entity_poly.type
_entity_poly.pdbx_seq_one_letter_code
_entity_poly.pdbx_strand_id
1 'polypeptide(L)' 'MGRDQVLTEEVVDAMIANGDTIVIFQDYVLRLNSWLALHPGGSLAILHMVGRDATNEITA' A
#
# COMPACT_ATOMS: atom_id res chain seq x y z
N MET A 1 5.45 3.13 17.81
CA MET A 1 4.54 2.11 17.22
C MET A 1 5.29 0.79 17.21
N GLY A 2 4.64 -0.30 17.63
CA GLY A 2 5.21 -1.64 17.51
C GLY A 2 5.32 -2.04 16.04
N ARG A 3 6.22 -2.98 15.72
CA ARG A 3 6.40 -3.46 14.33
C ARG A 3 5.14 -4.11 13.76
N ASP A 4 4.34 -4.74 14.63
CA ASP A 4 3.18 -5.57 14.24
C ASP A 4 1.88 -4.98 14.79
N GLN A 5 1.64 -3.70 14.49
CA GLN A 5 0.40 -3.03 14.89
C GLN A 5 -0.73 -3.36 13.90
N VAL A 6 -1.88 -3.80 14.44
CA VAL A 6 -3.12 -3.90 13.67
C VAL A 6 -3.67 -2.49 13.43
N LEU A 7 -3.95 -2.17 12.17
CA LEU A 7 -4.51 -0.90 11.75
C LEU A 7 -5.99 -1.07 11.43
N THR A 8 -6.80 -0.05 11.72
CA THR A 8 -8.20 0.00 11.27
C THR A 8 -8.27 0.62 9.88
N GLU A 9 -9.40 0.41 9.19
CA GLU A 9 -9.68 1.01 7.88
C GLU A 9 -9.56 2.54 7.93
N GLU A 10 -10.08 3.19 8.97
CA GLU A 10 -10.04 4.65 9.09
C GLU A 10 -8.61 5.19 9.20
N VAL A 11 -7.70 4.42 9.82
CA VAL A 11 -6.28 4.79 9.90
C VAL A 11 -5.66 4.70 8.51
N VAL A 12 -5.95 3.64 7.75
CA VAL A 12 -5.48 3.47 6.37
C VAL A 12 -6.01 4.58 5.46
N ASP A 13 -7.29 4.92 5.56
CA ASP A 13 -7.91 6.01 4.81
C ASP A 13 -7.26 7.35 5.12
N ALA A 14 -6.99 7.63 6.40
CA ALA A 14 -6.30 8.85 6.80
C ALA A 14 -4.88 8.91 6.22
N MET A 15 -4.15 7.79 6.17
CA MET A 15 -2.83 7.72 5.55
C MET A 15 -2.91 8.05 4.04
N ILE A 16 -3.86 7.46 3.32
CA ILE A 16 -4.07 7.71 1.90
C ILE A 16 -4.47 9.18 1.65
N ALA A 17 -5.37 9.73 2.46
CA ALA A 17 -5.78 11.13 2.40
C ALA A 17 -4.61 12.09 2.65
N ASN A 18 -3.62 11.68 3.45
CA ASN A 18 -2.38 12.42 3.68
C ASN A 18 -1.33 12.24 2.56
N GLY A 19 -1.66 11.50 1.51
CA GLY A 19 -0.79 11.28 0.34
C GLY A 19 0.11 10.05 0.45
N ASP A 20 -0.07 9.18 1.43
CA ASP A 20 0.66 7.93 1.47
C ASP A 20 0.16 6.97 0.38
N THR A 21 1.11 6.33 -0.31
CA THR A 21 0.85 5.27 -1.28
C THR A 21 0.72 3.94 -0.52
N ILE A 22 -0.51 3.57 -0.20
CA ILE A 22 -0.83 2.35 0.58
C ILE A 22 -1.47 1.30 -0.31
N VAL A 23 -1.06 0.04 -0.17
CA VAL A 23 -1.75 -1.14 -0.73
C VAL A 23 -1.89 -2.22 0.35
N ILE A 24 -2.84 -3.13 0.18
CA ILE A 24 -2.98 -4.32 1.05
C ILE A 24 -2.37 -5.53 0.33
N PHE A 25 -1.62 -6.34 1.07
CA PHE A 25 -1.05 -7.60 0.58
C PHE A 25 -1.12 -8.65 1.68
N GLN A 26 -1.88 -9.72 1.48
CA GLN A 26 -2.03 -10.81 2.46
C GLN A 26 -2.33 -10.29 3.88
N ASP A 27 -3.33 -9.42 4.01
CA ASP A 27 -3.73 -8.73 5.26
C ASP A 27 -2.70 -7.74 5.85
N TYR A 28 -1.56 -7.52 5.18
CA TYR A 28 -0.58 -6.49 5.57
C TYR A 28 -0.84 -5.17 4.84
N VAL A 29 -0.73 -4.08 5.60
CA VAL A 29 -0.74 -2.71 5.06
C VAL A 29 0.68 -2.33 4.66
N LEU A 30 0.93 -2.17 3.36
CA LEU A 30 2.24 -1.78 2.83
C LEU A 30 2.25 -0.30 2.47
N ARG A 31 3.19 0.46 3.07
CA ARG A 31 3.46 1.85 2.70
C ARG A 31 4.62 1.93 1.71
N LEU A 32 4.33 2.34 0.48
CA LEU A 32 5.24 2.23 -0.66
C LEU A 32 5.92 3.55 -1.06
N ASN A 33 5.75 4.63 -0.32
CA ASN A 33 6.23 5.98 -0.70
C ASN A 33 7.70 6.01 -1.16
N SER A 34 8.59 5.34 -0.43
CA SER A 34 10.03 5.32 -0.73
C SER A 34 10.41 4.36 -1.87
N TRP A 35 9.51 3.46 -2.24
CA TRP A 35 9.76 2.44 -3.28
C TRP A 35 9.01 2.71 -4.58
N LEU A 36 7.99 3.58 -4.57
CA LEU A 36 7.13 3.88 -5.71
C LEU A 36 7.92 4.21 -6.99
N ALA A 37 8.97 5.03 -6.88
CA ALA A 37 9.82 5.42 -8.01
C ALA A 37 10.82 4.34 -8.45
N LEU A 38 11.05 3.31 -7.62
CA LEU A 38 11.98 2.21 -7.86
C LEU A 38 11.29 0.95 -8.39
N HIS A 39 9.96 0.96 -8.49
CA HIS A 39 9.20 -0.20 -8.95
C HIS A 39 9.60 -0.57 -10.39
N PRO A 40 10.09 -1.81 -10.64
CA PRO A 40 10.51 -2.22 -11.98
C PRO A 40 9.41 -2.16 -13.03
N GLY A 41 8.14 -2.35 -12.63
CA GLY A 41 6.97 -2.22 -13.51
C GLY A 41 6.49 -0.77 -13.71
N GLY A 42 7.20 0.21 -13.14
CA GLY A 42 6.83 1.62 -13.16
C GLY A 42 5.82 2.00 -12.07
N SER A 43 5.80 3.29 -11.69
CA SER A 43 4.94 3.79 -10.61
C SER A 43 3.45 3.64 -10.89
N LEU A 44 3.02 3.75 -12.16
CA LEU A 44 1.62 3.67 -12.56
C LEU A 44 0.97 2.34 -12.16
N ALA A 45 1.70 1.24 -12.23
CA ALA A 45 1.21 -0.08 -11.80
C ALA A 45 0.80 -0.08 -10.32
N ILE A 46 1.56 0.60 -9.46
CA ILE A 46 1.23 0.74 -8.03
C ILE A 46 0.09 1.73 -7.84
N LEU A 47 0.09 2.84 -8.56
CA LEU A 47 -0.92 3.91 -8.40
C LEU A 47 -2.35 3.40 -8.66
N HIS A 48 -2.54 2.42 -9.54
CA HIS A 48 -3.85 1.78 -9.76
C HIS A 48 -4.36 0.97 -8.56
N MET A 49 -3.46 0.59 -7.64
CA MET A 49 -3.74 -0.28 -6.50
C MET A 49 -3.84 0.46 -5.17
N VAL A 50 -3.66 1.79 -5.15
CA VAL A 50 -3.75 2.56 -3.91
C VAL A 50 -5.10 2.34 -3.22
N GLY A 51 -5.06 1.97 -1.95
CA GLY A 51 -6.24 1.66 -1.12
C GLY A 51 -6.92 0.33 -1.44
N ARG A 52 -6.31 -0.54 -2.26
CA ARG A 52 -6.87 -1.83 -2.66
C ARG A 52 -6.04 -3.00 -2.14
N ASP A 53 -6.67 -4.17 -2.08
CA ASP A 53 -5.97 -5.44 -1.97
C ASP A 53 -5.32 -5.78 -3.30
N ALA A 54 -3.98 -5.81 -3.29
CA ALA A 54 -3.12 -6.09 -4.43
C ALA A 54 -2.53 -7.51 -4.38
N THR A 55 -3.08 -8.38 -3.54
CA THR A 55 -2.55 -9.75 -3.35
C THR A 55 -2.46 -10.50 -4.68
N ASN A 56 -3.51 -10.47 -5.49
CA ASN A 56 -3.53 -11.18 -6.77
C ASN A 56 -2.50 -10.61 -7.74
N GLU A 57 -2.41 -9.28 -7.85
CA GLU A 57 -1.50 -8.58 -8.74
C GLU A 57 -0.02 -8.80 -8.38
N ILE A 58 0.29 -8.98 -7.08
CA ILE A 58 1.65 -9.25 -6.60
C ILE A 58 2.05 -10.72 -6.81
N THR A 59 1.10 -11.66 -6.75
CA THR A 59 1.37 -13.11 -6.83
C THR A 59 1.19 -13.74 -8.21
N ALA A 60 0.63 -13.00 -9.17
CA ALA A 60 0.41 -13.46 -10.55
C ALA A 60 1.72 -13.57 -11.34
#